data_AF-A0A372NHW0-F1
#
_entry.id   AF-A0A372NHW0-F1
#
_cell.length_a   1.000
_cell.length_b   1.000
_cell.length_c   1.000
_cell.angle_alpha   90.00
_cell.angle_beta   90.00
_cell.angle_gamma   90.00
#
_symmetry.space_group_name_H-M   'P 1'
#
loop_
_entity.id
_entity.type
_entity.pdbx_description
1 polymer ?
#
loop_
_entity_poly.entity_id
_entity_poly.type
_entity_poly.pdbx_seq_one_letter_code
_entity_poly.pdbx_strand_id
1 'polypeptide(L)' 'MQISGIMNTARQGMTTETARFDRAARTVAGGASADGDLAAGMMDIISAEIGFRANAAVFETGADLWEVLATIKRD' A
#
# COMPACT_ATOMS: atom_id res chain seq x y z
N MET A 1 6.73 -6.29 20.09
CA MET A 1 6.37 -5.93 18.70
C MET A 1 7.34 -4.85 18.24
N GLN A 2 8.39 -5.24 17.50
CA GLN A 2 9.48 -4.35 17.08
C GLN A 2 9.12 -3.62 15.79
N ILE A 3 9.75 -2.47 15.50
CA ILE A 3 9.60 -1.69 14.25
C ILE A 3 9.69 -2.58 13.00
N SER A 4 10.55 -3.60 13.05
CA SER A 4 10.70 -4.61 11.99
C SER A 4 9.40 -5.38 11.67
N GLY A 5 8.58 -5.66 12.68
CA GLY A 5 7.27 -6.30 12.48
C GLY A 5 6.27 -5.39 11.76
N ILE A 6 6.26 -4.10 12.09
CA ILE A 6 5.39 -3.10 11.46
C ILE A 6 5.81 -2.88 10.00
N MET A 7 7.12 -2.73 9.73
CA MET A 7 7.65 -2.64 8.36
C MET A 7 7.34 -3.89 7.53
N ASN A 8 7.38 -5.08 8.14
CA ASN A 8 7.08 -6.32 7.44
C ASN A 8 5.60 -6.38 7.04
N THR A 9 4.69 -6.00 7.93
CA THR A 9 3.25 -5.89 7.65
C THR A 9 2.98 -4.83 6.58
N ALA A 10 3.58 -3.64 6.67
CA ALA A 10 3.42 -2.58 5.67
C ALA A 10 3.90 -3.04 4.29
N ARG A 11 5.05 -3.72 4.22
CA ARG A 11 5.57 -4.29 2.98
C ARG A 11 4.63 -5.35 2.40
N GLN A 12 4.10 -6.25 3.24
CA GLN A 12 3.12 -7.24 2.82
C GLN A 12 1.81 -6.59 2.33
N GLY A 13 1.37 -5.52 3.00
CA GLY A 13 0.25 -4.69 2.59
C GLY A 13 0.49 -4.10 1.19
N MET A 14 1.64 -3.47 0.94
CA MET A 14 1.99 -2.94 -0.38
C MET A 14 1.99 -4.01 -1.48
N THR A 15 2.50 -5.22 -1.21
CA THR A 15 2.43 -6.33 -2.19
C THR A 15 1.00 -6.79 -2.45
N THR A 16 0.12 -6.69 -1.46
CA THR A 16 -1.29 -7.06 -1.60
C THR A 16 -2.04 -6.00 -2.43
N GLU A 17 -1.78 -4.72 -2.17
CA GLU A 17 -2.43 -3.62 -2.89
C GLU A 17 -1.95 -3.52 -4.34
N THR A 18 -0.69 -3.82 -4.63
CA THR A 18 -0.20 -3.92 -6.02
C THR A 18 -0.88 -5.06 -6.77
N ALA A 19 -1.06 -6.23 -6.16
CA ALA A 19 -1.81 -7.32 -6.76
C ALA A 19 -3.31 -6.99 -6.97
N ARG A 20 -3.89 -6.17 -6.09
CA ARG A 20 -5.27 -5.68 -6.22
C ARG A 20 -5.39 -4.67 -7.36
N PHE A 21 -4.47 -3.71 -7.44
CA PHE A 21 -4.38 -2.74 -8.53
C PHE A 21 -4.26 -3.46 -9.89
N ASP A 22 -3.38 -4.45 -10.01
CA ASP A 22 -3.19 -5.22 -11.25
C ASP A 22 -4.48 -5.93 -11.70
N ARG A 23 -5.24 -6.49 -10.75
CA ARG A 23 -6.51 -7.14 -11.04
C ARG A 23 -7.55 -6.12 -11.52
N ALA A 24 -7.70 -5.02 -10.81
CA ALA A 24 -8.64 -3.96 -11.14
C ALA A 24 -8.32 -3.30 -12.50
N ALA A 25 -7.03 -3.06 -12.78
CA ALA A 25 -6.56 -2.55 -14.07
C ALA A 25 -6.93 -3.49 -15.23
N ARG A 26 -6.85 -4.81 -15.04
CA ARG A 26 -7.29 -5.78 -16.05
C ARG A 26 -8.81 -5.75 -16.26
N THR A 27 -9.60 -5.58 -15.21
CA THR A 27 -11.06 -5.40 -15.32
C THR A 27 -11.40 -4.16 -16.14
N VAL A 28 -10.71 -3.04 -15.87
CA VAL A 28 -10.86 -1.78 -16.62
C VAL A 28 -10.42 -1.93 -18.08
N ALA A 29 -9.23 -2.50 -18.32
CA ALA A 29 -8.67 -2.67 -19.66
C ALA A 29 -9.43 -3.70 -20.51
N GLY A 30 -10.05 -4.69 -19.86
CA GLY A 30 -10.82 -5.75 -20.51
C GLY A 30 -12.15 -5.29 -21.10
N GLY A 31 -12.53 -4.02 -20.95
CA GLY A 31 -13.80 -3.48 -21.45
C GLY A 31 -14.95 -4.26 -20.85
N ALA A 32 -15.07 -4.20 -19.52
CA ALA A 32 -16.06 -4.95 -18.78
C ALA A 32 -17.44 -4.82 -19.44
N SER A 33 -18.07 -5.94 -19.77
CA SER A 33 -19.24 -6.02 -20.66
C SER A 33 -20.52 -5.36 -20.10
N ALA A 34 -20.43 -4.69 -18.95
CA ALA A 34 -21.45 -3.86 -18.33
C ALA A 34 -20.80 -2.63 -17.67
N ASP A 35 -21.37 -1.44 -17.88
CA ASP A 35 -20.93 -0.14 -17.34
C ASP A 35 -20.62 -0.15 -15.82
N GLY A 36 -21.33 -1.00 -15.06
CA GLY A 36 -21.14 -1.12 -13.61
C GLY A 36 -19.81 -1.73 -13.19
N ASP A 37 -19.20 -2.56 -14.03
CA ASP A 37 -17.94 -3.25 -13.71
C ASP A 37 -16.71 -2.37 -14.03
N LEU A 38 -16.85 -1.42 -14.97
CA LEU A 38 -15.85 -0.38 -15.20
C LEU A 38 -15.77 0.61 -14.03
N ALA A 39 -16.92 1.13 -13.56
CA ALA A 39 -16.96 2.07 -12.44
C ALA A 39 -16.45 1.41 -11.14
N ALA A 40 -16.82 0.15 -10.90
CA ALA A 40 -16.30 -0.64 -9.79
C ALA A 40 -14.79 -0.88 -9.92
N GLY A 41 -14.30 -1.22 -11.11
CA GLY A 41 -12.87 -1.42 -11.38
C GLY A 41 -12.04 -0.16 -11.14
N MET A 42 -12.52 1.01 -11.58
CA MET A 42 -11.85 2.29 -11.32
C MET A 42 -11.83 2.63 -9.83
N MET A 43 -12.91 2.38 -9.10
CA MET A 43 -12.93 2.57 -7.64
C MET A 43 -11.99 1.62 -6.91
N ASP A 44 -11.84 0.39 -7.40
CA ASP A 44 -10.91 -0.59 -6.82
C ASP A 44 -9.46 -0.18 -7.05
N ILE A 45 -9.14 0.39 -8.22
CA ILE A 45 -7.83 0.99 -8.52
C ILE A 45 -7.51 2.11 -7.51
N ILE A 46 -8.42 3.06 -7.33
CA ILE A 46 -8.21 4.19 -6.40
C ILE A 46 -8.05 3.69 -4.96
N SER A 47 -8.90 2.74 -4.55
CA SER A 47 -8.83 2.14 -3.22
C SER A 47 -7.51 1.42 -2.98
N ALA A 48 -7.01 0.69 -3.98
CA ALA A 48 -5.71 0.03 -3.92
C ALA A 48 -4.56 1.04 -3.82
N GLU A 49 -4.62 2.14 -4.55
CA GLU A 49 -3.63 3.23 -4.44
C GLU A 49 -3.62 3.84 -3.03
N ILE A 50 -4.79 4.13 -2.46
CA ILE A 50 -4.91 4.66 -1.10
C ILE A 50 -4.32 3.66 -0.09
N GLY A 51 -4.64 2.37 -0.23
CA GLY A 51 -4.08 1.31 0.61
C GLY A 51 -2.56 1.20 0.49
N PHE A 52 -2.03 1.31 -0.73
CA PHE A 52 -0.58 1.31 -0.95
C PHE A 52 0.09 2.50 -0.27
N ARG A 53 -0.45 3.72 -0.46
CA ARG A 53 0.05 4.95 0.16
C ARG A 53 -0.01 4.89 1.69
N ALA A 54 -1.08 4.31 2.26
CA ALA A 54 -1.19 4.11 3.70
C ALA A 54 -0.07 3.21 4.25
N ASN A 55 0.23 2.11 3.55
CA ASN A 55 1.35 1.24 3.91
C ASN A 55 2.72 1.94 3.71
N ALA A 56 2.86 2.76 2.67
CA ALA A 56 4.07 3.54 2.44
C ALA A 56 4.31 4.58 3.55
N ALA A 57 3.27 5.27 4.03
CA ALA A 57 3.36 6.22 5.14
C ALA A 57 3.81 5.53 6.45
N VAL A 58 3.36 4.30 6.70
CA VAL A 58 3.85 3.48 7.84
C VAL A 58 5.34 3.13 7.67
N PHE A 59 5.79 2.88 6.44
CA PHE A 59 7.20 2.61 6.16
C PHE A 59 8.07 3.86 6.40
N GLU A 60 7.63 5.03 5.92
CA GLU A 60 8.29 6.32 6.14
C GLU A 60 8.36 6.66 7.62
N THR A 61 7.25 6.53 8.36
CA THR A 61 7.24 6.72 9.82
C THR A 61 8.23 5.78 10.52
N GLY A 62 8.36 4.53 10.04
CA GLY A 62 9.34 3.59 10.55
C GLY A 62 10.79 4.02 10.30
N ALA A 63 11.05 4.64 9.14
CA ALA A 63 12.35 5.22 8.81
C ALA A 63 12.66 6.46 9.66
N ASP A 64 11.67 7.34 9.86
CA ASP A 64 11.80 8.52 10.72
C ASP A 64 12.12 8.12 12.17
N LEU A 65 11.44 7.09 12.68
CA LEU A 65 11.73 6.53 14.00
C LEU A 65 13.15 5.94 14.07
N TRP A 66 13.62 5.30 13.01
CA TRP A 66 14.99 4.81 12.93
C TRP A 66 16.00 5.97 12.98
N GLU A 67 15.73 7.06 12.27
CA GLU A 67 16.56 8.27 12.30
C GLU A 67 16.59 8.88 13.72
N VAL A 68 15.43 9.03 14.35
CA VAL A 68 15.35 9.52 15.75
C VAL A 68 16.18 8.63 16.67
N LEU A 69 16.06 7.30 16.57
CA LEU A 69 16.87 6.37 17.37
C LEU A 69 18.37 6.52 17.11
N ALA A 70 18.78 6.80 15.87
CA ALA A 70 20.18 7.04 15.52
C ALA A 70 20.72 8.34 16.14
N THR A 71 19.86 9.34 16.37
CA THR A 71 20.25 10.59 17.06
C THR A 71 20.35 10.47 18.58
N ILE A 72 19.72 9.46 19.19
CA ILE A 72 19.82 9.23 20.63
C ILE A 72 21.21 8.64 20.93
N LYS A 73 22.04 9.44 21.60
CA LYS A 73 23.38 9.02 22.03
C LYS A 73 23.26 7.89 23.06
N ARG A 74 23.82 6.72 22.74
CA ARG A 74 24.15 5.70 23.75
C ARG A 74 25.46 6.13 24.41
N ASP A 75 25.36 6.90 25.49
CA ASP A 75 26.44 6.96 26.47
C ASP A 75 26.54 5.62 27.23
#